data_AF-A0A0N1I2S7-F1
#
_entry.id   AF-A0A0N1I2S7-F1
#
_cell.length_a   1.000
_cell.length_b   1.000
_cell.length_c   1.000
_cell.angle_alpha   90.00
_cell.angle_beta   90.00
_cell.angle_gamma   90.00
#
_symmetry.space_group_name_H-M   'P 1'
#
loop_
_entity.id
_entity.type
_entity.pdbx_description
1 polymer ?
#
loop_
_entity_poly.entity_id
_entity_poly.type
_entity_poly.pdbx_seq_one_letter_code
_entity_poly.pdbx_strand_id
1 'polypeptide(L)'
;MAVIFKNLMTRLGFKKFYIQGGDWGSTTGSAMATLYPEDVLGYHTNMAITQGKQGGFKTMLGAFFPSLVVESHLADRMYPLSDFFAYFMEEFGYFHIQATKPDTVGK
;
A
#
# COMPACT_ATOMS: atom_id res chain seq x y z
N MET A 1 6.76 -8.63 9.51
CA MET A 1 7.12 -7.44 10.32
C MET A 1 6.06 -7.05 11.36
N ALA A 2 4.76 -7.04 11.03
CA ALA A 2 3.70 -6.57 11.94
C ALA A 2 3.74 -7.17 13.36
N VAL A 3 3.82 -8.50 13.50
CA VAL A 3 3.91 -9.19 14.81
C VAL A 3 5.14 -8.76 15.61
N ILE A 4 6.29 -8.61 14.93
CA ILE A 4 7.55 -8.18 15.55
C ILE A 4 7.40 -6.78 16.13
N PHE A 5 6.84 -5.84 15.36
CA PHE A 5 6.62 -4.48 15.84
C PHE A 5 5.55 -4.39 16.93
N LYS A 6 4.49 -5.20 16.86
CA LYS A 6 3.53 -5.30 17.97
C LYS A 6 4.20 -5.78 19.26
N ASN A 7 5.07 -6.79 19.16
CA ASN A 7 5.83 -7.29 20.30
C ASN A 7 6.83 -6.25 20.82
N LEU A 8 7.44 -5.46 19.95
CA LEU A 8 8.26 -4.31 20.34
C LEU A 8 7.45 -3.31 21.16
N MET A 9 6.28 -2.87 20.66
CA MET A 9 5.41 -1.94 21.40
C MET A 9 5.01 -2.50 22.76
N THR A 10 4.70 -3.80 22.82
CA THR A 10 4.40 -4.50 24.07
C THR A 10 5.58 -4.48 25.04
N ARG A 11 6.82 -4.73 24.55
CA ARG A 11 8.05 -4.71 25.37
C ARG A 11 8.39 -3.31 25.87
N LEU A 12 8.08 -2.28 25.10
CA LEU A 12 8.20 -0.88 25.49
C LEU A 12 7.10 -0.42 26.46
N GLY A 13 6.12 -1.29 26.77
CA GLY A 13 5.04 -0.99 27.73
C GLY A 13 3.81 -0.32 27.12
N PHE A 14 3.77 -0.09 25.79
CA PHE A 14 2.62 0.50 25.13
C PHE A 14 1.51 -0.53 24.90
N LYS A 15 0.33 -0.26 25.49
CA LYS A 15 -0.87 -1.08 25.29
C LYS A 15 -1.75 -0.59 24.15
N LYS A 16 -1.73 0.72 23.90
CA LYS A 16 -2.46 1.37 22.82
C LYS A 16 -1.56 2.39 22.13
N PHE A 17 -1.54 2.43 20.80
CA PHE A 17 -0.64 3.30 20.04
C PHE A 17 -1.20 3.64 18.65
N TYR A 18 -0.69 4.71 18.06
CA TYR A 18 -0.94 5.07 16.67
C TYR A 18 0.16 4.51 15.76
N ILE A 19 -0.16 4.32 14.49
CA ILE A 19 0.80 3.86 13.47
C ILE A 19 0.84 4.88 12.34
N GLN A 20 2.04 5.20 11.88
CA GLN A 20 2.27 5.89 10.61
C GLN A 20 3.13 5.00 9.70
N GLY A 21 2.83 4.93 8.40
CA GLY A 21 3.69 4.22 7.46
C GLY A 21 3.50 4.61 5.99
N GLY A 22 4.62 4.72 5.28
CA GLY A 22 4.71 4.72 3.82
C GLY A 22 5.52 3.52 3.32
N ASP A 23 5.55 3.27 2.01
CA ASP A 23 6.29 2.13 1.41
C ASP A 23 6.01 0.79 2.12
N TRP A 24 7.01 -0.02 2.47
CA TRP A 24 6.83 -1.25 3.25
C TRP A 24 6.20 -1.01 4.62
N GLY A 25 6.36 0.20 5.17
CA GLY A 25 5.70 0.65 6.39
C GLY A 25 4.19 0.78 6.22
N SER A 26 3.66 1.11 5.03
CA SER A 26 2.21 1.16 4.80
C SER A 26 1.62 -0.26 4.81
N THR A 27 2.28 -1.20 4.12
CA THR A 27 1.85 -2.61 4.14
C THR A 27 1.94 -3.19 5.56
N THR A 28 3.02 -2.91 6.28
CA THR A 28 3.22 -3.39 7.65
C THR A 28 2.23 -2.75 8.62
N GLY A 29 2.02 -1.43 8.53
CA GLY A 29 1.09 -0.69 9.38
C GLY A 29 -0.35 -1.10 9.15
N SER A 30 -0.76 -1.29 7.89
CA SER A 30 -2.06 -1.86 7.55
C SER A 30 -2.24 -3.25 8.15
N ALA A 31 -1.24 -4.13 8.07
CA ALA A 31 -1.31 -5.46 8.69
C ALA A 31 -1.41 -5.40 10.22
N MET A 32 -0.71 -4.47 10.87
CA MET A 32 -0.83 -4.27 12.33
C MET A 32 -2.24 -3.78 12.71
N ALA A 33 -2.78 -2.81 12.00
CA ALA A 33 -4.14 -2.30 12.24
C ALA A 33 -5.21 -3.39 12.04
N THR A 34 -5.04 -4.25 11.04
CA THR A 34 -5.96 -5.37 10.79
C THR A 34 -5.87 -6.47 11.85
N LEU A 35 -4.66 -6.82 12.30
CA LEU A 35 -4.44 -7.95 13.22
C LEU A 35 -4.64 -7.57 14.70
N TYR A 36 -4.43 -6.31 15.07
CA TYR A 36 -4.43 -5.85 16.45
C TYR A 36 -5.28 -4.57 16.65
N PRO A 37 -6.57 -4.58 16.25
CA PRO A 37 -7.42 -3.39 16.32
C PRO A 37 -7.62 -2.85 17.74
N GLU A 38 -7.52 -3.69 18.77
CA GLU A 38 -7.63 -3.28 20.18
C GLU A 38 -6.41 -2.47 20.69
N ASP A 39 -5.24 -2.72 20.08
CA ASP A 39 -3.98 -2.09 20.43
C ASP A 39 -3.72 -0.85 19.53
N VAL A 40 -4.28 -0.82 18.33
CA VAL A 40 -4.05 0.25 17.34
C VAL A 40 -5.18 1.29 17.38
N LEU A 41 -4.88 2.47 17.92
CA LEU A 41 -5.82 3.59 18.04
C LEU A 41 -6.13 4.27 16.71
N GLY A 42 -5.22 4.18 15.76
CA GLY A 42 -5.37 4.78 14.44
C GLY A 42 -4.17 4.52 13.55
N TYR A 43 -4.42 4.42 12.25
CA TYR A 43 -3.42 4.18 11.23
C TYR A 43 -3.44 5.30 10.20
N HIS A 44 -2.33 6.04 10.12
CA HIS A 44 -2.10 7.06 9.11
C HIS A 44 -1.14 6.53 8.04
N THR A 45 -1.44 6.76 6.77
CA THR A 45 -0.55 6.40 5.68
C THR A 45 -0.55 7.44 4.57
N ASN A 46 0.63 7.64 4.00
CA ASN A 46 0.83 8.41 2.78
C ASN A 46 0.94 7.52 1.53
N MET A 47 0.68 6.21 1.63
CA MET A 47 0.73 5.25 0.52
C MET A 47 -0.41 4.23 0.65
N ALA A 48 -1.65 4.73 0.57
CA ALA A 48 -2.85 3.91 0.59
C ALA A 48 -3.03 3.22 -0.78
N ILE A 49 -2.72 1.92 -0.83
CA ILE A 49 -2.84 1.11 -2.04
C ILE A 49 -3.67 -0.14 -1.73
N THR A 50 -4.58 -0.50 -2.64
CA THR A 50 -5.32 -1.76 -2.60
C THR A 50 -5.19 -2.49 -3.92
N GLN A 51 -4.78 -3.76 -3.88
CA GLN A 51 -4.65 -4.63 -5.05
C GLN A 51 -5.70 -5.75 -5.06
N GLY A 52 -6.78 -5.58 -4.29
CA GLY A 52 -7.88 -6.55 -4.24
C GLY A 52 -8.74 -6.54 -5.51
N LYS A 53 -9.42 -7.66 -5.79
CA LYS A 53 -10.31 -7.83 -6.96
C LYS A 53 -11.33 -6.69 -7.11
N GLN A 54 -11.91 -6.23 -6.00
CA GLN A 54 -12.88 -5.14 -6.02
C GLN A 54 -12.24 -3.79 -6.39
N GLY A 55 -11.02 -3.52 -5.92
CA GLY A 55 -10.27 -2.33 -6.28
C GLY A 55 -9.95 -2.32 -7.77
N GLY A 56 -9.37 -3.42 -8.28
CA GLY A 56 -9.09 -3.58 -9.71
C GLY A 56 -10.34 -3.44 -10.59
N PHE A 57 -11.47 -4.03 -10.17
CA PHE A 57 -12.74 -3.88 -10.89
C PHE A 57 -13.19 -2.42 -10.98
N LYS A 58 -13.13 -1.66 -9.88
CA LYS A 58 -13.48 -0.24 -9.85
C LYS A 58 -12.53 0.59 -10.73
N THR A 59 -11.23 0.31 -10.69
CA THR A 59 -10.25 0.96 -11.57
C THR A 59 -10.54 0.70 -13.05
N MET A 60 -10.92 -0.53 -13.42
CA MET A 60 -11.30 -0.84 -14.80
C MET A 60 -12.60 -0.15 -15.21
N LEU A 61 -13.61 -0.11 -14.34
CA LEU A 61 -14.86 0.59 -14.61
C LEU A 61 -14.64 2.08 -14.83
N GLY A 62 -13.81 2.70 -13.99
CA GLY A 62 -13.51 4.13 -14.09
C GLY A 62 -12.70 4.51 -15.32
N ALA A 63 -12.01 3.57 -15.98
CA ALA A 63 -11.35 3.85 -17.25
C ALA A 63 -12.35 4.23 -18.36
N PHE A 64 -13.58 3.72 -18.29
CA PHE A 64 -14.67 4.06 -19.21
C PHE A 64 -15.58 5.15 -18.65
N PHE A 65 -15.83 5.13 -17.34
CA PHE A 65 -16.74 6.06 -16.66
C PHE A 65 -16.12 6.62 -15.38
N PRO A 66 -15.15 7.57 -15.48
CA PRO A 66 -14.37 8.04 -14.32
C PRO A 66 -15.24 8.58 -13.18
N SER A 67 -16.33 9.28 -13.51
CA SER A 67 -17.25 9.89 -12.53
C SER A 67 -17.95 8.89 -11.61
N LEU A 68 -17.95 7.59 -11.94
CA LEU A 68 -18.51 6.55 -11.05
C LEU A 68 -17.57 6.17 -9.91
N VAL A 69 -16.28 6.51 -9.98
CA VAL A 69 -15.27 6.05 -9.02
C VAL A 69 -14.36 7.14 -8.47
N VAL A 70 -14.23 8.27 -9.16
CA VAL A 70 -13.36 9.37 -8.76
C VAL A 70 -13.97 10.72 -9.15
N GLU A 71 -13.72 11.74 -8.34
CA GLU A 71 -14.10 13.11 -8.64
C GLU A 71 -13.36 13.62 -9.88
N SER A 72 -14.02 14.45 -10.69
CA SER A 72 -13.49 14.91 -11.98
C SER A 72 -12.13 15.60 -11.86
N HIS A 73 -11.89 16.37 -10.80
CA HIS A 73 -10.65 17.09 -10.57
C HIS A 73 -9.48 16.21 -10.09
N LEU A 74 -9.73 14.92 -9.80
CA LEU A 74 -8.72 13.94 -9.40
C LEU A 74 -8.57 12.81 -10.43
N ALA A 75 -9.36 12.82 -11.50
CA ALA A 75 -9.41 11.72 -12.47
C ALA A 75 -8.08 11.53 -13.22
N ASP A 76 -7.34 12.61 -13.45
CA ASP A 76 -6.00 12.64 -14.05
C ASP A 76 -4.95 11.89 -13.20
N ARG A 77 -5.15 11.76 -11.89
CA ARG A 77 -4.28 10.96 -11.01
C ARG A 77 -4.43 9.45 -11.21
N MET A 78 -5.49 9.01 -11.88
CA MET A 78 -5.81 7.59 -12.09
C MET A 78 -5.88 7.19 -13.56
N TYR A 79 -6.24 8.12 -14.45
CA TYR A 79 -6.53 7.86 -15.86
C TYR A 79 -5.83 8.86 -16.79
N PRO A 80 -5.47 8.44 -18.02
CA PRO A 80 -5.73 7.14 -18.63
C PRO A 80 -4.86 6.02 -18.02
N LEU A 81 -5.38 4.79 -18.00
CA LEU A 81 -4.62 3.65 -17.43
C LEU A 81 -3.34 3.34 -18.22
N SER A 82 -3.24 3.78 -19.48
CA SER A 82 -2.03 3.63 -20.29
C SER A 82 -0.82 4.24 -19.61
N ASP A 83 -0.98 5.42 -19.00
CA ASP A 83 0.13 6.18 -18.41
C ASP A 83 0.60 5.49 -17.13
N PHE A 84 -0.35 4.98 -16.34
CA PHE A 84 -0.06 4.13 -15.19
C PHE A 84 0.72 2.87 -15.58
N PHE A 85 0.29 2.14 -16.61
CA PHE A 85 0.98 0.93 -17.04
C PHE A 85 2.35 1.22 -17.66
N ALA A 86 2.51 2.31 -18.41
CA ALA A 86 3.79 2.74 -18.95
C ALA A 86 4.78 3.03 -17.82
N TYR A 87 4.38 3.85 -16.83
CA TYR A 87 5.18 4.13 -15.64
C TYR A 87 5.53 2.86 -14.87
N PHE A 88 4.55 1.97 -14.66
CA PHE A 88 4.79 0.73 -13.95
C PHE A 88 5.82 -0.16 -14.65
N MET A 89 5.73 -0.28 -15.98
CA MET A 89 6.68 -1.06 -16.77
C MET A 89 8.10 -0.48 -16.73
N GLU A 90 8.24 0.85 -16.71
CA GLU A 90 9.52 1.55 -16.65
C GLU A 90 10.17 1.44 -15.26
N GLU A 91 9.40 1.66 -14.20
CA GLU A 91 9.95 1.86 -12.84
C GLU A 91 10.04 0.58 -11.98
N PHE A 92 9.31 -0.49 -12.32
CA PHE A 92 9.28 -1.71 -11.48
C PHE A 92 10.47 -2.66 -11.69
N GLY A 93 11.49 -2.26 -12.46
CA GLY A 93 12.68 -3.08 -12.69
C GLY A 93 13.40 -3.49 -11.40
N TYR A 94 13.64 -2.53 -10.50
CA TYR A 94 14.29 -2.80 -9.20
C TYR A 94 13.45 -3.75 -8.35
N PHE A 95 12.13 -3.54 -8.31
CA PHE A 95 11.21 -4.35 -7.53
C PHE A 95 11.20 -5.79 -8.05
N HIS A 96 11.18 -5.99 -9.38
CA HIS A 96 11.19 -7.31 -10.00
C HIS A 96 12.47 -8.09 -9.64
N ILE A 97 13.65 -7.49 -9.81
CA ILE A 97 14.91 -8.19 -9.53
C ILE A 97 15.10 -8.46 -8.04
N GLN A 98 14.72 -7.54 -7.15
CA GLN A 98 14.76 -7.75 -5.70
C GLN A 98 13.76 -8.82 -5.23
N ALA A 99 12.59 -8.93 -5.88
CA ALA A 99 11.60 -9.95 -5.55
C ALA A 99 11.97 -11.36 -6.04
N THR A 100 12.89 -11.48 -7.02
CA THR A 100 13.20 -12.76 -7.66
C THR A 100 14.63 -13.26 -7.42
N LYS A 101 15.61 -12.36 -7.39
CA LYS A 101 17.05 -12.65 -7.26
C LYS A 101 17.76 -11.65 -6.31
N PRO A 102 17.26 -11.45 -5.08
CA PRO A 102 17.81 -10.46 -4.15
C PRO A 102 19.30 -10.68 -3.85
N ASP A 103 19.72 -11.92 -3.58
CA ASP A 103 21.12 -12.28 -3.33
C ASP A 103 22.03 -12.15 -4.55
N THR A 104 21.48 -12.09 -5.77
CA THR A 104 22.28 -11.86 -6.98
C THR A 104 22.56 -10.37 -7.16
N VAL A 105 21.53 -9.53 -7.01
CA VAL A 105 21.66 -8.07 -7.22
C VAL A 105 22.27 -7.36 -6.01
N GLY A 106 22.20 -7.94 -4.82
CA GLY A 106 22.75 -7.37 -3.58
C GLY A 106 24.19 -7.77 -3.27
N LYS A 107 24.85 -8.51 -4.16
CA LYS A 107 26.30 -8.77 -4.11
C LYS A 107 27.07 -7.58 -4.65
#